data_AF-G8SMB6-F1
#
_entry.id   AF-G8SMB6-F1
#
_cell.length_a   1.000
_cell.length_b   1.000
_cell.length_c   1.000
_cell.angle_alpha   90.00
_cell.angle_beta   90.00
_cell.angle_gamma   90.00
#
_symmetry.space_group_name_H-M   'P 1'
#
loop_
_entity.id
_entity.type
_entity.pdbx_description
1 polymer ?
#
loop_
_entity_poly.entity_id
_entity_poly.type
_entity_poly.pdbx_seq_one_letter_code
_entity_poly.pdbx_strand_id
1 'polypeptide(L)'
;MAQRRYNCGCGKKRYRDEPAALAAAAADERAHQVPATTYRCPGGLAWHVTAHGFLPEALRSVGRRLAYELAEHGRVDLDDFGTRVLRLDTRPDQRQRDRVRQCAEQMAGLGLARPDDGRPAPGSHLVAVNLPGLRRVVQVGLDAYRQERTPPGQP
;
A
#
# COMPACT_ATOMS: atom_id res chain seq x y z
N MET A 1 21.47 2.01 -17.12
CA MET A 1 21.70 2.15 -15.66
C MET A 1 20.66 1.33 -14.91
N ALA A 2 21.08 0.33 -14.13
CA ALA A 2 20.18 -0.56 -13.40
C ALA A 2 19.40 0.22 -12.33
N GLN A 3 18.12 0.48 -12.57
CA GLN A 3 17.26 1.15 -11.60
C GLN A 3 17.25 0.38 -10.28
N ARG A 4 17.61 1.11 -9.22
CA ARG A 4 17.78 0.66 -7.82
C ARG A 4 16.64 -0.26 -7.37
N ARG A 5 16.92 -1.58 -7.31
CA ARG A 5 15.97 -2.66 -6.96
C ARG A 5 15.44 -2.63 -5.50
N TYR A 6 15.86 -1.68 -4.67
CA TYR A 6 15.57 -1.64 -3.22
C TYR A 6 14.88 -0.35 -2.74
N ASN A 7 14.26 0.41 -3.65
CA ASN A 7 13.67 1.71 -3.33
C ASN A 7 12.26 1.58 -2.71
N CYS A 8 12.14 1.18 -1.44
CA CYS A 8 10.93 1.59 -0.73
C CYS A 8 10.98 3.12 -0.58
N GLY A 9 9.90 3.82 -0.91
CA GLY A 9 9.70 5.22 -0.54
C GLY A 9 9.42 5.40 0.96
N CYS A 10 9.41 4.33 1.76
CA CYS A 10 8.83 4.33 3.09
C CYS A 10 9.62 5.08 4.17
N GLY A 11 10.76 5.71 3.84
CA GLY A 11 11.56 6.52 4.77
C GLY A 11 12.33 5.76 5.86
N LYS A 12 12.03 4.46 6.07
CA LYS A 12 12.69 3.60 7.06
C LYS A 12 14.09 3.14 6.62
N LYS A 13 14.94 2.77 7.60
CA LYS A 13 16.21 2.06 7.37
C LYS A 13 15.95 0.82 6.51
N ARG A 14 16.82 0.57 5.52
CA ARG A 14 16.61 -0.43 4.47
C ARG A 14 17.74 -1.45 4.51
N TYR A 15 17.38 -2.72 4.52
CA TYR A 15 18.31 -3.84 4.42
C TYR A 15 18.08 -4.57 3.10
N ARG A 16 19.18 -5.00 2.48
CA ARG A 16 19.14 -5.65 1.17
C ARG A 16 18.54 -7.05 1.24
N ASP A 17 18.84 -7.75 2.31
CA ASP A 17 18.49 -9.14 2.56
C ASP A 17 18.01 -9.33 4.00
N GLU A 18 17.33 -10.45 4.21
CA GLU A 18 16.71 -10.81 5.49
C GLU A 18 17.76 -11.05 6.60
N PRO A 19 18.89 -11.76 6.35
CA PRO A 19 19.90 -11.97 7.38
C PRO A 19 20.47 -10.67 7.94
N ALA A 20 20.76 -9.68 7.09
CA ALA A 20 21.22 -8.37 7.54
C ALA A 20 20.16 -7.64 8.38
N ALA A 21 18.88 -7.76 8.02
CA ALA A 21 17.79 -7.19 8.81
C ALA A 21 17.63 -7.88 10.16
N LEU A 22 17.73 -9.21 10.22
CA LEU A 22 17.64 -9.99 11.45
C LEU A 22 18.80 -9.67 12.40
N ALA A 23 20.03 -9.58 11.88
CA ALA A 23 21.19 -9.18 12.66
C ALA A 23 21.03 -7.76 13.24
N ALA A 24 20.47 -6.84 12.46
CA ALA A 24 20.17 -5.50 12.92
C ALA A 24 19.05 -5.48 13.98
N ALA A 25 17.99 -6.28 13.82
CA ALA A 25 16.93 -6.41 14.82
C ALA A 25 17.48 -6.92 16.17
N ALA A 26 18.32 -7.97 16.14
CA ALA A 26 18.96 -8.49 17.35
C ALA A 26 19.94 -7.49 18.00
N ALA A 27 20.54 -6.59 17.23
CA ALA A 27 21.35 -5.50 17.80
C ALA A 27 20.47 -4.41 18.44
N ASP A 28 19.35 -4.05 17.79
CA ASP A 28 18.40 -3.04 18.27
C ASP A 28 17.72 -3.50 19.57
N GLU A 29 17.29 -4.76 19.63
CA GLU A 29 16.70 -5.37 20.83
C GLU A 29 17.67 -5.38 22.00
N ARG A 30 18.95 -5.70 21.77
CA ARG A 30 19.98 -5.64 22.82
C ARG A 30 20.24 -4.23 23.30
N ALA A 31 20.23 -3.24 22.40
CA ALA A 31 20.52 -1.85 22.72
C ALA A 31 19.36 -1.14 23.44
N HIS A 32 18.12 -1.49 23.07
CA HIS A 32 16.93 -0.76 23.50
C HIS A 32 15.97 -1.58 24.38
N GLN A 33 16.21 -2.88 24.55
CA GLN A 33 15.36 -3.81 25.32
C GLN A 33 13.90 -3.85 24.84
N VAL A 34 13.68 -3.60 23.55
CA VAL A 34 12.37 -3.69 22.90
C VAL A 34 12.42 -4.80 21.85
N PRO A 35 11.44 -5.73 21.82
CA PRO A 35 11.37 -6.75 20.78
C PRO A 35 11.34 -6.11 19.38
N ALA A 36 12.36 -6.40 18.58
CA ALA A 36 12.47 -5.93 17.21
C ALA A 36 12.20 -7.08 16.24
N THR A 37 11.31 -6.85 15.29
CA THR A 37 10.94 -7.81 14.23
C THR A 37 11.37 -7.28 12.88
N THR A 38 11.41 -8.17 11.88
CA THR A 38 11.67 -7.79 10.50
C THR A 38 10.44 -7.99 9.62
N TYR A 39 10.30 -7.15 8.59
CA TYR A 39 9.31 -7.39 7.55
C TYR A 39 9.86 -6.96 6.18
N ARG A 40 9.36 -7.63 5.14
CA ARG A 40 9.63 -7.24 3.76
C ARG A 40 8.68 -6.13 3.35
N CYS A 41 9.23 -5.03 2.82
CA CYS A 41 8.43 -3.87 2.45
C CYS A 41 7.36 -4.24 1.40
N PRO A 42 6.07 -3.94 1.62
CA PRO A 42 5.06 -4.12 0.56
C PRO A 42 5.31 -3.20 -0.63
N GLY A 43 5.88 -2.01 -0.38
CA GLY A 43 6.16 -0.99 -1.38
C GLY A 43 7.52 -1.12 -2.08
N GLY A 44 8.25 -2.21 -1.90
CA GLY A 44 9.58 -2.42 -2.48
C GLY A 44 10.15 -3.82 -2.21
N LEU A 45 11.44 -4.04 -2.43
CA LEU A 45 12.09 -5.33 -2.12
C LEU A 45 13.00 -5.28 -0.89
N ALA A 46 13.04 -4.14 -0.19
CA ALA A 46 13.87 -3.97 1.00
C ALA A 46 13.27 -4.66 2.22
N TRP A 47 14.15 -5.08 3.12
CA TRP A 47 13.81 -5.53 4.47
C TRP A 47 13.90 -4.38 5.46
N HIS A 48 13.02 -4.38 6.46
CA HIS A 48 12.94 -3.36 7.49
C HIS A 48 12.92 -3.99 8.87
N VAL A 49 13.54 -3.31 9.83
CA VAL A 49 13.45 -3.61 11.26
C VAL A 49 12.38 -2.71 11.89
N THR A 50 11.59 -3.25 12.80
CA THR A 50 10.53 -2.52 13.49
C THR A 50 10.10 -3.20 14.79
N ALA A 51 9.69 -2.41 15.77
CA ALA A 51 9.04 -2.93 16.97
C ALA A 51 7.54 -3.27 16.79
N HIS A 52 6.90 -2.78 15.72
CA HIS A 52 5.42 -2.77 15.61
C HIS A 52 4.88 -3.31 14.27
N GLY A 53 5.73 -3.94 13.46
CA GLY A 53 5.34 -4.47 12.15
C GLY A 53 5.20 -3.40 11.05
N PHE A 54 4.53 -3.78 9.96
CA PHE A 54 4.24 -2.87 8.87
C PHE A 54 3.04 -1.98 9.22
N LEU A 55 3.22 -0.67 9.00
CA LEU A 55 2.17 0.33 9.15
C LEU A 55 1.80 0.85 7.76
N PRO A 56 0.56 0.69 7.28
CA PRO A 56 0.12 1.14 5.96
C PRO A 56 0.38 2.63 5.70
N GLU A 57 0.42 3.45 6.76
CA GLU A 57 0.73 4.88 6.70
C GLU A 57 2.12 5.16 6.10
N ALA A 58 3.04 4.18 6.18
CA ALA A 58 4.36 4.26 5.54
C ALA A 58 4.29 4.24 3.99
N LEU A 59 3.14 3.91 3.39
CA LEU A 59 2.90 4.06 1.96
C LEU A 59 2.53 5.51 1.66
N ARG A 60 3.29 6.13 0.75
CA ARG A 60 3.21 7.58 0.45
C ARG A 60 1.98 8.02 -0.34
N SER A 61 1.15 7.12 -0.85
CA SER A 61 -0.02 7.48 -1.66
C SER A 61 -1.27 6.72 -1.28
N VAL A 62 -2.41 7.40 -1.40
CA VAL A 62 -3.76 6.84 -1.17
C VAL A 62 -3.97 5.57 -1.98
N GLY A 63 -3.60 5.58 -3.27
CA GLY A 63 -3.70 4.40 -4.13
C GLY A 63 -2.87 3.20 -3.66
N ARG A 64 -1.67 3.42 -3.08
CA ARG A 64 -0.88 2.31 -2.51
C ARG A 64 -1.53 1.75 -1.25
N ARG A 65 -2.04 2.64 -0.38
CA ARG A 65 -2.73 2.25 0.86
C ARG A 65 -4.02 1.46 0.56
N LEU A 66 -4.84 1.96 -0.36
CA LEU A 66 -6.08 1.30 -0.78
C LEU A 66 -5.80 -0.07 -1.43
N ALA A 67 -4.76 -0.16 -2.27
CA ALA A 67 -4.36 -1.43 -2.86
C ALA A 67 -3.86 -2.44 -1.83
N TYR A 68 -3.17 -1.98 -0.79
CA TYR A 68 -2.71 -2.82 0.31
C TYR A 68 -3.90 -3.39 1.09
N GLU A 69 -4.84 -2.54 1.51
CA GLU A 69 -6.04 -2.97 2.24
C GLU A 69 -6.89 -3.96 1.41
N LEU A 70 -7.06 -3.71 0.11
CA LEU A 70 -7.74 -4.64 -0.79
C LEU A 70 -6.98 -5.96 -0.95
N ALA A 71 -5.64 -5.93 -1.00
CA ALA A 71 -4.83 -7.14 -1.15
C ALA A 71 -4.81 -8.01 0.11
N GLU A 72 -4.85 -7.40 1.29
CA GLU A 72 -4.83 -8.11 2.58
C GLU A 72 -6.23 -8.56 3.04
N HIS A 73 -7.25 -7.72 2.85
CA HIS A 73 -8.59 -7.99 3.39
C HIS A 73 -9.59 -8.45 2.33
N GLY A 74 -9.24 -8.35 1.04
CA GLY A 74 -10.10 -8.73 -0.08
C GLY A 74 -11.27 -7.77 -0.35
N ARG A 75 -11.64 -6.93 0.62
CA ARG A 75 -12.72 -5.95 0.54
C ARG A 75 -12.41 -4.71 1.38
N VAL A 76 -12.92 -3.56 0.96
CA VAL A 76 -12.73 -2.28 1.65
C VAL A 76 -14.02 -1.45 1.59
N ASP A 77 -14.43 -0.90 2.74
CA ASP A 77 -15.39 0.21 2.81
C ASP A 77 -14.60 1.52 2.67
N LEU A 78 -14.98 2.36 1.70
CA LEU A 78 -14.22 3.56 1.35
C LEU A 78 -14.37 4.70 2.37
N ASP A 79 -15.50 4.76 3.07
CA ASP A 79 -15.74 5.75 4.11
C ASP A 79 -14.98 5.39 5.39
N ASP A 80 -14.97 4.10 5.78
CA ASP A 80 -14.13 3.58 6.86
C ASP A 80 -12.64 3.74 6.52
N PHE A 81 -12.23 3.38 5.31
CA PHE A 81 -10.85 3.55 4.85
C PHE A 81 -10.40 5.01 4.92
N GLY A 82 -11.23 5.94 4.45
CA GLY A 82 -10.95 7.37 4.53
C GLY A 82 -10.80 7.86 5.96
N THR A 83 -11.55 7.29 6.90
CA THR A 83 -11.50 7.67 8.32
C THR A 83 -10.27 7.07 9.03
N ARG A 84 -9.97 5.78 8.83
CA ARG A 84 -8.88 5.09 9.53
C ARG A 84 -7.49 5.34 8.94
N VAL A 85 -7.37 5.23 7.61
CA VAL A 85 -6.08 5.10 6.92
C VAL A 85 -5.50 6.46 6.51
N LEU A 86 -6.33 7.50 6.50
CA LEU A 86 -5.88 8.88 6.28
C LEU A 86 -5.51 9.62 7.56
N ARG A 87 -5.71 9.01 8.76
CA ARG A 87 -5.42 9.58 10.09
C ARG A 87 -5.41 11.10 10.09
N LEU A 88 -6.58 11.70 9.91
CA LEU A 88 -6.76 13.09 10.28
C LEU A 88 -7.42 13.09 11.66
N ASP A 89 -6.81 13.80 12.60
CA ASP A 89 -7.40 14.16 13.90
C ASP A 89 -8.63 15.08 13.73
N THR A 90 -9.06 15.34 12.49
CA THR A 90 -10.24 16.08 12.06
C THR A 90 -10.92 15.29 10.93
N ARG A 91 -12.26 15.33 10.85
CA ARG A 91 -13.03 14.59 9.84
C ARG A 91 -12.39 14.71 8.45
N PRO A 92 -12.29 13.61 7.66
CA PRO A 92 -11.68 13.66 6.34
C PRO A 92 -12.33 14.74 5.49
N ASP A 93 -11.53 15.68 5.00
CA ASP A 93 -12.02 16.78 4.15
C ASP A 93 -12.59 16.22 2.84
N GLN A 94 -13.43 17.02 2.17
CA GLN A 94 -14.09 16.58 0.93
C GLN A 94 -13.06 16.17 -0.13
N ARG A 95 -11.92 16.87 -0.21
CA ARG A 95 -10.86 16.60 -1.19
C ARG A 95 -10.23 15.22 -1.01
N GLN A 96 -10.04 14.79 0.22
CA GLN A 96 -9.51 13.47 0.52
C GLN A 96 -10.50 12.36 0.19
N ARG A 97 -11.78 12.55 0.51
CA ARG A 97 -12.84 11.62 0.11
C ARG A 97 -12.90 11.48 -1.41
N ASP A 98 -12.83 12.60 -2.13
CA ASP A 98 -12.79 12.62 -3.58
C ASP A 98 -11.54 11.90 -4.11
N ARG A 99 -10.38 12.06 -3.45
CA ARG A 99 -9.15 11.36 -3.82
C ARG A 99 -9.24 9.84 -3.61
N VAL A 100 -9.86 9.38 -2.53
CA VAL A 100 -10.11 7.95 -2.29
C VAL A 100 -11.02 7.40 -3.38
N ARG A 101 -12.14 8.08 -3.67
CA ARG A 101 -13.08 7.69 -4.74
C ARG A 101 -12.41 7.66 -6.11
N GLN A 102 -11.60 8.66 -6.44
CA GLN A 102 -10.83 8.69 -7.68
C GLN A 102 -9.88 7.49 -7.78
N CYS A 103 -9.15 7.15 -6.71
CA CYS A 103 -8.29 5.97 -6.71
C CYS A 103 -9.09 4.66 -6.85
N ALA A 104 -10.27 4.58 -6.23
CA ALA A 104 -11.18 3.44 -6.33
C ALA A 104 -11.67 3.23 -7.76
N GLU A 105 -12.15 4.29 -8.41
CA GLU A 105 -12.58 4.28 -9.81
C GLU A 105 -11.45 3.88 -10.75
N GLN A 106 -10.25 4.41 -10.53
CA GLN A 106 -9.07 4.02 -11.31
C GLN A 106 -8.72 2.53 -11.15
N MET A 107 -8.78 2.00 -9.93
CA MET A 107 -8.57 0.57 -9.70
C MET A 107 -9.65 -0.28 -10.37
N ALA A 108 -10.90 0.16 -10.34
CA ALA A 108 -12.00 -0.51 -11.02
C ALA A 108 -11.81 -0.51 -12.54
N GLY A 109 -11.48 0.65 -13.14
CA GLY A 109 -11.19 0.77 -14.57
C GLY A 109 -9.97 -0.03 -15.02
N LEU A 110 -9.01 -0.28 -14.12
CA LEU A 110 -7.88 -1.17 -14.37
C LEU A 110 -8.21 -2.65 -14.12
N GLY A 111 -9.43 -3.02 -13.73
CA GLY A 111 -9.79 -4.40 -13.40
C GLY A 111 -8.98 -4.96 -12.22
N LEU A 112 -8.64 -4.11 -11.25
CA LEU A 112 -7.97 -4.49 -10.01
C LEU A 112 -8.98 -4.80 -8.90
N ALA A 113 -10.07 -4.06 -8.89
CA ALA A 113 -11.19 -4.19 -7.97
C ALA A 113 -12.52 -4.01 -8.72
N ARG A 114 -13.64 -4.27 -8.05
CA ARG A 114 -14.98 -3.92 -8.53
C ARG A 114 -15.82 -3.37 -7.39
N PRO A 115 -16.81 -2.50 -7.67
CA PRO A 115 -17.83 -2.14 -6.68
C PRO A 115 -18.54 -3.38 -6.12
N ASP A 116 -18.83 -3.37 -4.82
CA ASP A 116 -19.71 -4.36 -4.20
C ASP A 116 -21.17 -3.92 -4.33
N ASP A 117 -21.80 -4.26 -5.46
CA ASP A 117 -23.19 -3.89 -5.75
C ASP A 117 -24.22 -4.61 -4.87
N GLY A 118 -23.79 -5.57 -4.04
CA GLY A 118 -24.65 -6.30 -3.10
C GLY A 118 -24.89 -5.60 -1.76
N ARG A 119 -24.40 -4.37 -1.60
CA ARG A 119 -24.46 -3.60 -0.33
C ARG A 119 -25.46 -2.43 -0.40
N PRO A 120 -25.96 -1.96 0.76
CA PRO A 120 -27.02 -0.95 0.82
C PRO A 120 -26.64 0.43 0.24
N ALA A 121 -25.35 0.68 -0.01
CA ALA A 121 -24.88 1.87 -0.72
C ALA A 121 -23.97 1.44 -1.89
N PRO A 122 -24.45 1.51 -3.15
CA PRO A 122 -23.65 1.21 -4.32
C PRO A 122 -22.39 2.07 -4.37
N GLY A 123 -21.24 1.46 -4.69
CA GLY A 123 -19.97 2.16 -4.86
C GLY A 123 -19.27 2.64 -3.59
N SER A 124 -19.82 2.44 -2.39
CA SER A 124 -19.10 2.71 -1.13
C SER A 124 -18.16 1.57 -0.72
N HIS A 125 -18.31 0.41 -1.36
CA HIS A 125 -17.53 -0.79 -1.08
C HIS A 125 -16.81 -1.26 -2.33
N LEU A 126 -15.57 -1.71 -2.17
CA LEU A 126 -14.75 -2.33 -3.21
C LEU A 126 -14.39 -3.75 -2.82
N VAL A 127 -14.38 -4.64 -3.80
CA VAL A 127 -13.91 -6.02 -3.68
C VAL A 127 -12.72 -6.23 -4.61
N ALA A 128 -11.66 -6.87 -4.13
CA ALA A 128 -10.50 -7.22 -4.92
C ALA A 128 -10.86 -8.27 -5.99
N VAL A 129 -10.41 -8.04 -7.23
CA VAL A 129 -10.56 -9.02 -8.33
C VAL A 129 -9.23 -9.48 -8.92
N ASN A 130 -8.14 -8.75 -8.67
CA ASN A 130 -6.81 -9.09 -9.16
C ASN A 130 -5.75 -8.84 -8.08
N LEU A 131 -5.55 -9.83 -7.20
CA LEU A 131 -4.57 -9.75 -6.10
C LEU A 131 -3.13 -9.53 -6.60
N PRO A 132 -2.62 -10.22 -7.65
CA PRO A 132 -1.29 -9.93 -8.20
C PRO A 132 -1.15 -8.47 -8.66
N GLY A 133 -2.16 -7.93 -9.34
CA GLY A 133 -2.18 -6.54 -9.80
C GLY A 133 -2.20 -5.54 -8.65
N LEU A 134 -3.00 -5.80 -7.61
CA LEU A 134 -3.04 -4.97 -6.39
C LEU A 134 -1.68 -4.96 -5.69
N ARG A 135 -1.05 -6.13 -5.51
CA ARG A 135 0.31 -6.23 -4.96
C ARG A 135 1.33 -5.45 -5.81
N ARG A 136 1.20 -5.47 -7.14
CA ARG A 136 2.03 -4.65 -8.02
C ARG A 136 1.80 -3.16 -7.79
N VAL A 137 0.55 -2.70 -7.65
CA VAL A 137 0.23 -1.31 -7.29
C VAL A 137 0.84 -0.91 -5.96
N VAL A 138 0.85 -1.78 -4.94
CA VAL A 138 1.51 -1.47 -3.66
C VAL A 138 3.01 -1.18 -3.88
N GLN A 139 3.67 -1.96 -4.75
CA GLN A 139 5.09 -1.82 -5.08
C GLN A 139 5.42 -0.57 -5.90
N VAL A 140 4.75 -0.36 -7.03
CA VAL A 140 5.12 0.70 -8.00
C VAL A 140 4.24 1.95 -7.91
N GLY A 141 3.06 1.84 -7.32
CA GLY A 141 2.05 2.89 -7.28
C GLY A 141 1.03 2.77 -8.43
N LEU A 142 -0.14 3.36 -8.24
CA LEU A 142 -1.28 3.23 -9.16
C LEU A 142 -0.97 3.85 -10.54
N ASP A 143 -0.34 5.02 -10.56
CA ASP A 143 0.02 5.71 -11.81
C ASP A 143 1.05 4.93 -12.64
N ALA A 144 2.09 4.40 -11.98
CA ALA A 144 3.11 3.58 -12.64
C ALA A 144 2.51 2.26 -13.16
N TYR A 145 1.63 1.62 -12.37
CA TYR A 145 0.94 0.41 -12.81
C TYR A 145 0.03 0.66 -14.02
N ARG A 146 -0.65 1.81 -14.07
CA ARG A 146 -1.42 2.22 -15.27
C ARG A 146 -0.51 2.33 -16.49
N GLN A 147 0.64 2.99 -16.36
CA GLN A 147 1.61 3.12 -17.45
C GLN A 147 2.18 1.76 -17.92
N GLU A 148 2.39 0.81 -17.00
CA GLU A 148 2.80 -0.56 -17.36
C GLU A 148 1.76 -1.31 -18.20
N ARG A 149 0.48 -0.91 -18.12
CA ARG A 149 -0.64 -1.55 -18.83
C ARG A 149 -1.07 -0.84 -20.10
N THR A 150 -0.70 0.42 -20.27
CA THR A 150 -0.86 1.10 -21.55
C THR A 150 0.23 0.58 -22.50
N PRO A 151 -0.12 -0.14 -23.59
CA PRO A 151 0.89 -0.60 -24.54
C PRO A 151 1.65 0.61 -25.11
N PRO A 152 2.96 0.49 -25.37
CA PRO A 152 3.71 1.57 -26.01
C PRO A 152 3.14 1.80 -27.42
N GLY A 153 2.49 2.95 -27.62
CA GLY A 153 2.07 3.41 -28.96
C GLY A 153 0.57 3.43 -29.25
N GLN A 154 -0.25 3.95 -28.33
CA GLN A 154 -1.52 4.55 -28.75
C GLN A 154 -1.58 6.01 -28.28
N PRO A 155 -1.90 6.95 -29.20
CA PRO A 155 -1.84 8.41 -28.97
C PRO A 155 -2.85 8.91 -27.94
#